data_AF-A0A6B3CT81-F1
#
_entry.id   AF-A0A6B3CT81-F1
#
_cell.length_a   1.000
_cell.length_b   1.000
_cell.length_c   1.000
_cell.angle_alpha   90.00
_cell.angle_beta   90.00
_cell.angle_gamma   90.00
#
_symmetry.space_group_name_H-M   'P 1'
#
loop_
_entity.id
_entity.type
_entity.pdbx_description
1 polymer ?
#
loop_
_entity_poly.entity_id
_entity_poly.type
_entity_poly.pdbx_seq_one_letter_code
_entity_poly.pdbx_strand_id
1 'polypeptide(L)'
;ARVASPGDDDAVLAEIRGLLDLARDLGAPYIRVFPGGGTEQSAEEADATAARRLGTAAEYAAEAGVRILLETHDSHRTGADAMRVLGLVGHRQAGALWDVMHTWLGGEQPFESYAALAPHLGYVQVK
;
A
#
# COMPACT_ATOMS: atom_id res chain seq x y z
N ALA A 1 -8.40 3.99 -3.29
CA ALA A 1 -7.37 5.04 -3.36
C ALA A 1 -6.10 4.54 -4.04
N ARG A 2 -5.45 5.39 -4.84
CA ARG A 2 -4.16 5.16 -5.50
C ARG A 2 -3.10 6.07 -4.85
N VAL A 3 -2.20 5.52 -4.05
CA VAL A 3 -1.36 6.33 -3.16
C VAL A 3 -0.21 7.04 -3.89
N ALA A 4 0.28 6.48 -4.98
CA ALA A 4 1.37 7.02 -5.80
C ALA A 4 0.87 7.80 -7.03
N SER A 5 -0.44 7.95 -7.24
CA SER A 5 -0.93 8.66 -8.43
C SER A 5 -0.56 10.14 -8.39
N PRO A 6 -0.19 10.76 -9.53
CA PRO A 6 0.03 12.20 -9.58
C PRO A 6 -1.21 12.99 -9.14
N GLY A 7 -1.01 14.23 -8.70
CA GLY A 7 -2.08 15.15 -8.32
C GLY A 7 -2.11 15.43 -6.83
N ASP A 8 -3.24 15.98 -6.39
CA ASP A 8 -3.43 16.49 -5.03
C ASP A 8 -3.49 15.37 -3.96
N ASP A 9 -2.85 15.63 -2.82
CA ASP A 9 -2.82 14.70 -1.68
C ASP A 9 -4.17 14.66 -0.97
N ASP A 10 -4.87 15.80 -0.87
CA ASP A 10 -6.09 15.92 -0.07
C ASP A 10 -7.21 15.01 -0.59
N ALA A 11 -7.36 14.89 -1.91
CA ALA A 11 -8.36 14.02 -2.51
C ALA A 11 -8.12 12.54 -2.19
N VAL A 12 -6.87 12.08 -2.25
CA VAL A 12 -6.49 10.69 -1.94
C VAL A 12 -6.64 10.40 -0.45
N LEU A 13 -6.22 11.34 0.40
CA LEU A 13 -6.36 11.21 1.86
C LEU A 13 -7.82 11.21 2.31
N ALA A 14 -8.66 12.05 1.72
CA ALA A 14 -10.10 12.08 1.99
C ALA A 14 -10.77 10.75 1.59
N GLU A 15 -10.40 10.18 0.43
CA GLU A 15 -10.89 8.86 0.01
C GLU A 15 -10.48 7.77 1.01
N ILE A 16 -9.20 7.75 1.41
CA ILE A 16 -8.69 6.77 2.39
C ILE A 16 -9.43 6.92 3.72
N ARG A 17 -9.64 8.14 4.21
CA ARG A 17 -10.37 8.39 5.47
C ARG A 17 -11.79 7.85 5.42
N GLY A 18 -12.53 8.10 4.32
CA GLY A 18 -13.86 7.54 4.14
C GLY A 18 -13.89 6.01 4.13
N LEU A 19 -12.88 5.38 3.51
CA LEU A 19 -12.74 3.92 3.52
C LEU A 19 -12.42 3.37 4.92
N LEU A 20 -11.58 4.06 5.70
CA LEU A 20 -11.26 3.69 7.07
C LEU A 20 -12.50 3.78 7.98
N ASP A 21 -13.28 4.86 7.85
CA ASP A 21 -14.53 5.02 8.60
C ASP A 21 -15.52 3.90 8.26
N LEU A 22 -15.71 3.60 6.97
CA LEU A 22 -16.56 2.49 6.54
C LEU A 22 -16.06 1.13 7.06
N ALA A 23 -14.75 0.89 7.00
CA ALA A 23 -14.17 -0.35 7.50
C ALA A 23 -14.40 -0.51 9.01
N ARG A 24 -14.24 0.56 9.79
CA ARG A 24 -14.56 0.57 11.22
C ARG A 24 -16.03 0.22 11.46
N ASP A 25 -16.95 0.84 10.72
CA ASP A 25 -18.39 0.62 10.88
C ASP A 25 -18.79 -0.83 10.54
N LEU A 26 -18.12 -1.44 9.56
CA LEU A 26 -18.31 -2.83 9.17
C LEU A 26 -17.53 -3.84 10.04
N GLY A 27 -16.66 -3.37 10.95
CA GLY A 27 -15.75 -4.23 11.71
C GLY A 27 -14.66 -4.91 10.85
N ALA A 28 -14.36 -4.37 9.67
CA ALA A 28 -13.31 -4.88 8.79
C ALA A 28 -11.92 -4.46 9.33
N PRO A 29 -10.96 -5.41 9.46
CA PRO A 29 -9.68 -5.13 10.11
C PRO A 29 -8.70 -4.32 9.24
N TYR A 30 -8.97 -4.21 7.94
CA TYR A 30 -8.13 -3.47 7.02
C TYR A 30 -8.87 -2.97 5.78
N ILE A 31 -8.30 -1.95 5.15
CA ILE A 31 -8.61 -1.55 3.78
C ILE A 31 -7.44 -1.85 2.86
N ARG A 32 -7.74 -1.95 1.58
CA ARG A 32 -6.75 -2.11 0.52
C ARG A 32 -6.58 -0.80 -0.25
N VAL A 33 -5.34 -0.46 -0.55
CA VAL A 33 -4.98 0.64 -1.46
C VAL A 33 -4.05 0.13 -2.55
N PHE A 34 -4.05 0.84 -3.68
CA PHE A 34 -3.20 0.53 -4.82
C PHE A 34 -2.05 1.53 -4.90
N PRO A 35 -0.91 1.15 -5.51
CA PRO A 35 0.18 2.09 -5.75
C PRO A 35 -0.26 3.16 -6.77
N GLY A 36 -0.50 2.77 -8.03
CA GLY A 36 -1.04 3.68 -9.06
C GLY A 36 -0.09 4.79 -9.52
N GLY A 37 1.22 4.55 -9.47
CA GLY A 37 2.22 5.42 -10.10
C GLY A 37 2.03 5.43 -11.62
N GLY A 38 2.25 6.59 -12.23
CA GLY A 38 2.07 6.83 -13.67
C GLY A 38 3.40 6.98 -14.41
N THR A 39 3.34 7.13 -15.73
CA THR A 39 4.53 7.36 -16.59
C THR A 39 5.05 8.79 -16.57
N GLU A 40 4.31 9.71 -15.96
CA GLU A 40 4.63 11.14 -15.90
C GLU A 40 5.56 11.52 -14.73
N GLN A 41 5.93 10.54 -13.88
CA GLN A 41 6.82 10.70 -12.73
C GLN A 41 7.86 9.60 -12.71
N SER A 42 9.00 9.87 -12.10
CA SER A 42 10.01 8.85 -11.80
C SER A 42 9.52 7.87 -10.73
N ALA A 43 10.16 6.70 -10.65
CA ALA A 43 9.88 5.73 -9.59
C ALA A 43 10.13 6.33 -8.21
N GLU A 44 11.17 7.15 -8.04
CA GLU A 44 11.50 7.79 -6.76
C GLU A 44 10.42 8.81 -6.34
N GLU A 45 9.90 9.61 -7.26
CA GLU A 45 8.79 10.54 -6.99
C GLU A 45 7.50 9.79 -6.62
N ALA A 46 7.22 8.68 -7.30
CA ALA A 46 6.07 7.82 -7.00
C ALA A 46 6.20 7.18 -5.61
N ASP A 47 7.38 6.65 -5.28
CA ASP A 47 7.69 6.05 -3.98
C ASP A 47 7.52 7.09 -2.86
N ALA A 48 8.09 8.30 -3.04
CA ALA A 48 8.01 9.40 -2.07
C ALA A 48 6.58 9.90 -1.87
N THR A 49 5.79 10.00 -2.94
CA THR A 49 4.38 10.41 -2.88
C THR A 49 3.54 9.37 -2.14
N ALA A 50 3.72 8.09 -2.45
CA ALA A 50 3.04 7.00 -1.76
C ALA A 50 3.40 6.97 -0.27
N ALA A 51 4.68 7.08 0.07
CA ALA A 51 5.16 7.05 1.45
C ALA A 51 4.60 8.22 2.26
N ARG A 52 4.61 9.44 1.73
CA ARG A 52 4.06 10.63 2.40
C ARG A 52 2.57 10.49 2.70
N ARG A 53 1.78 10.06 1.71
CA ARG A 53 0.34 9.87 1.86
C ARG A 53 0.01 8.73 2.81
N LEU A 54 0.70 7.60 2.69
CA LEU A 54 0.52 6.47 3.60
C LEU A 54 0.92 6.83 5.03
N GLY A 55 2.00 7.58 5.24
CA GLY A 55 2.39 8.08 6.57
C GLY A 55 1.29 8.90 7.21
N THR A 56 0.72 9.86 6.48
CA THR A 56 -0.40 10.68 6.97
C THR A 56 -1.66 9.84 7.22
N ALA A 57 -2.02 8.96 6.28
CA ALA A 57 -3.19 8.11 6.41
C ALA A 57 -3.06 7.05 7.53
N ALA A 58 -1.84 6.65 7.87
CA ALA A 58 -1.60 5.66 8.91
C ALA A 58 -1.96 6.17 10.31
N GLU A 59 -1.91 7.48 10.54
CA GLU A 59 -2.42 8.12 11.76
C GLU A 59 -3.94 8.01 11.85
N TYR A 60 -4.66 8.32 10.75
CA TYR A 60 -6.13 8.12 10.69
C TYR A 60 -6.51 6.65 10.88
N ALA A 61 -5.70 5.75 10.33
CA ALA A 61 -5.88 4.31 10.46
C ALA A 61 -5.66 3.85 11.92
N ALA A 62 -4.75 4.48 12.66
CA ALA A 62 -4.55 4.25 14.09
C ALA A 62 -5.79 4.64 14.90
N GLU A 63 -6.34 5.83 14.64
CA GLU A 63 -7.57 6.31 15.29
C GLU A 63 -8.77 5.41 14.99
N ALA A 64 -8.89 4.92 13.75
CA ALA A 64 -9.98 4.03 13.34
C ALA A 64 -9.82 2.60 13.85
N GLY A 65 -8.63 2.19 14.30
CA GLY A 65 -8.33 0.80 14.65
C GLY A 65 -8.28 -0.15 13.44
N VAL A 66 -8.04 0.39 12.23
CA VAL A 66 -8.05 -0.33 10.95
C VAL A 66 -6.65 -0.26 10.31
N ARG A 67 -6.19 -1.30 9.62
CA ARG A 67 -4.90 -1.26 8.87
C ARG A 67 -5.10 -0.85 7.41
N ILE A 68 -4.11 -0.21 6.81
CA ILE A 68 -4.02 0.06 5.38
C ILE A 68 -3.03 -0.93 4.77
N LEU A 69 -3.46 -1.69 3.77
CA LEU A 69 -2.59 -2.63 3.06
C LEU A 69 -2.34 -2.15 1.62
N LEU A 70 -1.08 -1.88 1.30
CA LEU A 70 -0.61 -1.58 -0.06
C LEU A 70 -0.49 -2.88 -0.86
N GLU A 71 -1.27 -3.01 -1.93
CA GLU A 71 -1.21 -4.19 -2.81
C GLU A 71 0.02 -4.12 -3.74
N THR A 72 0.76 -5.24 -3.86
CA THR A 72 1.73 -5.43 -4.95
C THR A 72 0.99 -5.43 -6.29
N HIS A 73 1.14 -4.36 -7.08
CA HIS A 73 0.30 -4.11 -8.26
C HIS A 73 0.95 -3.09 -9.22
N ASP A 74 0.54 -3.07 -10.49
CA ASP A 74 0.89 -2.06 -11.52
C ASP A 74 2.35 -1.54 -11.45
N SER A 75 2.53 -0.33 -10.90
CA SER A 75 3.79 0.43 -10.76
C SER A 75 4.71 -0.06 -9.65
N HIS A 76 4.19 -0.81 -8.67
CA HIS A 76 4.96 -1.38 -7.56
C HIS A 76 4.63 -2.88 -7.49
N ARG A 77 5.11 -3.59 -8.51
CA ARG A 77 4.67 -4.94 -8.81
C ARG A 77 5.35 -5.99 -7.92
N THR A 78 6.57 -5.71 -7.49
CA THR A 78 7.41 -6.64 -6.73
C THR A 78 7.32 -6.39 -5.22
N GLY A 79 7.70 -7.38 -4.41
CA GLY A 79 7.88 -7.20 -2.97
C GLY A 79 8.91 -6.12 -2.66
N ALA A 80 10.00 -6.06 -3.44
CA ALA A 80 11.00 -5.00 -3.32
C ALA A 80 10.40 -3.59 -3.58
N ASP A 81 9.55 -3.43 -4.59
CA ASP A 81 8.90 -2.15 -4.88
C ASP A 81 7.97 -1.71 -3.73
N ALA A 82 7.12 -2.62 -3.25
CA ALA A 82 6.25 -2.33 -2.11
C ALA A 82 7.06 -1.94 -0.86
N MET A 83 8.23 -2.57 -0.66
CA MET A 83 9.11 -2.27 0.47
C MET A 83 9.83 -0.93 0.37
N ARG A 84 10.11 -0.40 -0.84
CA ARG A 84 10.64 0.97 -0.97
C ARG A 84 9.66 2.02 -0.44
N VAL A 85 8.36 1.75 -0.51
CA VAL A 85 7.34 2.61 0.08
C VAL A 85 7.15 2.31 1.57
N LEU A 86 6.81 1.06 1.92
CA LEU A 86 6.44 0.69 3.28
C LEU A 86 7.58 0.89 4.28
N GLY A 87 8.83 0.68 3.85
CA GLY A 87 10.01 0.93 4.67
C GLY A 87 10.20 2.40 5.06
N LEU A 88 9.73 3.34 4.24
CA LEU A 88 9.78 4.79 4.53
C LEU A 88 8.64 5.23 5.46
N VAL A 89 7.48 4.54 5.41
CA VAL A 89 6.31 4.88 6.23
C VAL A 89 6.57 4.59 7.71
N GLY A 90 7.20 3.45 8.02
CA GLY A 90 7.62 3.12 9.39
C GLY A 90 6.49 3.03 10.43
N HIS A 91 5.22 2.87 10.01
CA HIS A 91 4.07 2.88 10.89
C HIS A 91 3.31 1.54 10.86
N ARG A 92 2.95 1.02 12.05
CA ARG A 92 2.32 -0.32 12.21
C ARG A 92 0.98 -0.51 11.50
N GLN A 93 0.26 0.58 11.26
CA GLN A 93 -1.02 0.56 10.54
C GLN A 93 -0.87 0.53 9.02
N ALA A 94 0.34 0.70 8.49
CA ALA A 94 0.64 0.43 7.09
C ALA A 94 1.23 -0.99 6.94
N GLY A 95 0.75 -1.73 5.95
CA GLY A 95 1.22 -3.08 5.67
C GLY A 95 1.13 -3.42 4.19
N ALA A 96 1.46 -4.65 3.86
CA ALA A 96 1.40 -5.17 2.49
C ALA A 96 0.20 -6.11 2.31
N LEU A 97 -0.47 -5.97 1.15
CA LEU A 97 -1.29 -7.03 0.57
C LEU A 97 -0.49 -7.65 -0.56
N TRP A 98 -0.14 -8.92 -0.41
CA TRP A 98 0.64 -9.63 -1.43
C TRP A 98 -0.29 -10.30 -2.44
N ASP A 99 -0.32 -9.78 -3.66
CA ASP A 99 -0.87 -10.48 -4.82
C ASP A 99 0.23 -11.31 -5.49
N VAL A 100 0.13 -12.63 -5.37
CA VAL A 100 1.13 -13.59 -5.86
C VAL A 100 1.29 -13.50 -7.38
N MET A 101 0.21 -13.23 -8.12
CA MET A 101 0.27 -13.13 -9.58
C MET A 101 1.09 -11.92 -10.00
N HIS A 102 0.96 -10.79 -9.31
CA HIS A 102 1.71 -9.59 -9.64
C HIS A 102 3.20 -9.76 -9.39
N THR A 103 3.62 -10.29 -8.24
CA THR A 103 5.05 -10.48 -7.98
C THR A 103 5.68 -11.51 -8.92
N TRP A 104 4.94 -12.57 -9.28
CA TRP A 104 5.35 -13.52 -10.32
C TRP A 104 5.56 -12.84 -11.68
N LEU A 105 4.63 -11.99 -12.13
CA LEU A 105 4.78 -11.20 -13.35
C LEU A 105 5.88 -10.13 -13.24
N GLY A 106 6.28 -9.77 -12.02
CA GLY A 106 7.44 -8.93 -11.71
C GLY A 106 8.77 -9.70 -11.69
N GLY A 107 8.74 -11.01 -11.90
CA GLY A 107 9.93 -11.87 -11.96
C GLY A 107 10.38 -12.43 -10.61
N GLU A 108 9.66 -12.17 -9.52
CA GLU A 108 9.98 -12.73 -8.21
C GLU A 108 9.41 -14.15 -8.06
N GLN A 109 10.20 -15.04 -7.46
CA GLN A 109 9.70 -16.29 -6.91
C GLN A 109 8.94 -16.03 -5.61
N PRO A 110 7.92 -16.83 -5.25
CA PRO A 110 7.13 -16.59 -4.05
C PRO A 110 7.93 -16.50 -2.74
N PHE A 111 9.04 -17.24 -2.63
CA PHE A 111 9.90 -17.16 -1.44
C PHE A 111 10.66 -15.83 -1.33
N GLU A 112 10.98 -15.18 -2.45
CA GLU A 112 11.64 -13.87 -2.50
C GLU A 112 10.65 -12.78 -2.07
N SER A 113 9.45 -12.78 -2.66
CA SER A 113 8.36 -11.88 -2.29
C SER A 113 8.00 -12.03 -0.81
N TYR A 114 7.88 -13.27 -0.32
CA TYR A 114 7.59 -13.53 1.08
C TYR A 114 8.70 -12.99 2.00
N ALA A 115 9.97 -13.26 1.69
CA ALA A 115 11.08 -12.78 2.50
C ALA A 115 11.12 -11.25 2.60
N ALA A 116 10.81 -10.54 1.51
CA ALA A 116 10.72 -9.08 1.49
C ALA A 116 9.52 -8.56 2.30
N LEU A 117 8.34 -9.16 2.11
CA LEU A 117 7.08 -8.63 2.64
C LEU A 117 6.75 -9.10 4.06
N ALA A 118 7.34 -10.20 4.54
CA ALA A 118 6.97 -10.83 5.82
C ALA A 118 6.87 -9.86 7.02
N PRO A 119 7.74 -8.84 7.19
CA PRO A 119 7.61 -7.90 8.30
C PRO A 119 6.35 -7.01 8.25
N HIS A 120 5.75 -6.84 7.07
CA HIS A 120 4.62 -5.94 6.82
C HIS A 120 3.36 -6.67 6.34
N LEU A 121 3.45 -7.98 6.07
CA LEU A 121 2.40 -8.75 5.41
C LEU A 121 1.11 -8.80 6.24
N GLY A 122 0.02 -8.31 5.66
CA GLY A 122 -1.31 -8.32 6.27
C GLY A 122 -2.28 -9.28 5.61
N TYR A 123 -2.09 -9.55 4.31
CA TYR A 123 -2.96 -10.44 3.54
C TYR A 123 -2.23 -11.01 2.32
N VAL A 124 -2.58 -12.22 1.91
CA VAL A 124 -2.06 -12.87 0.70
C VAL A 124 -3.23 -13.25 -0.21
N GLN A 125 -3.13 -12.90 -1.49
CA GLN A 125 -4.09 -13.22 -2.53
C GLN A 125 -3.44 -14.16 -3.56
N VAL A 126 -4.06 -15.33 -3.75
CA VAL A 126 -3.71 -16.31 -4.77
C VAL A 126 -4.82 -16.30 -5.83
N LYS A 127 -4.44 -16.28 -7.11
CA LYS A 127 -5.35 -16.17 -8.26
C LYS A 127 -5.24 -17.40 -9.16
#